data_AF-A0A6A0H2T5-F1
#
_entry.id   AF-A0A6A0H2T5-F1
#
_cell.length_a   1.000
_cell.length_b   1.000
_cell.length_c   1.000
_cell.angle_alpha   90.00
_cell.angle_beta   90.00
_cell.angle_gamma   90.00
#
_symmetry.space_group_name_H-M   'P 1'
#
loop_
_entity.id
_entity.type
_entity.pdbx_description
1 polymer ?
#
loop_
_entity_poly.entity_id
_entity_poly.type
_entity_poly.pdbx_seq_one_letter_code
_entity_poly.pdbx_strand_id
1 'polypeptide(L)'
;MAGINRSGDLANPQKSLPLGTLSAIGATSLVYLTCLVLFGATFDNLFARDRWVTPGAGGWGDSVFRRHVAITTIAWPHMNVFFIGAVLAAVGAATQALVGAPRILQAVAQGAGITGLAPFARTSARGGPLRALMLTAGIRMGINLSTSSLWIIVSTCFLVSYGAVNLASLSQSYRKTYRCKYHHWYVGLP
;
A
#
# COMPACT_ATOMS: atom_id res chain seq x y z
N MET A 1 -3.74 -0.84 -7.02
CA MET A 1 -3.75 0.21 -8.07
C MET A 1 -2.37 0.58 -8.64
N ALA A 2 -1.24 0.12 -8.08
CA ALA A 2 0.10 0.47 -8.58
C ALA A 2 0.34 0.16 -10.07
N GLY A 3 -0.19 -0.95 -10.59
CA GLY A 3 -0.05 -1.31 -12.01
C GLY A 3 -0.74 -0.35 -12.98
N ILE A 4 -1.82 0.32 -12.54
CA ILE A 4 -2.54 1.30 -13.36
C ILE A 4 -1.68 2.56 -13.57
N ASN A 5 -0.85 2.93 -12.59
CA ASN A 5 0.05 4.09 -12.70
C ASN A 5 1.14 3.93 -13.78
N ARG A 6 1.27 2.73 -14.36
CA ARG A 6 2.21 2.42 -15.46
C ARG A 6 1.48 2.01 -16.75
N SER A 7 0.15 2.11 -16.81
CA SER A 7 -0.65 1.60 -17.93
C SER A 7 -0.27 2.18 -19.29
N GLY A 8 0.28 3.40 -19.33
CA GLY A 8 0.73 4.06 -20.56
C GLY A 8 1.99 3.44 -21.19
N ASP A 9 2.80 2.71 -20.40
CA ASP A 9 4.05 2.10 -20.87
C ASP A 9 3.86 0.61 -21.26
N LEU A 10 2.63 0.09 -21.16
CA LEU A 10 2.36 -1.32 -21.44
C LEU A 10 2.07 -1.54 -22.92
N ALA A 11 2.70 -2.57 -23.51
CA ALA A 11 2.42 -2.99 -24.88
C ALA A 11 0.95 -3.36 -25.13
N ASN A 12 0.26 -3.94 -24.14
CA ASN A 12 -1.16 -4.32 -24.22
C ASN A 12 -1.88 -4.12 -22.87
N PRO A 13 -2.30 -2.89 -22.53
CA PRO A 13 -2.86 -2.59 -21.21
C PRO A 13 -4.19 -3.30 -20.93
N GLN A 14 -5.04 -3.51 -21.94
CA GLN A 14 -6.35 -4.13 -21.78
C GLN A 14 -6.30 -5.58 -21.28
N LYS A 15 -5.23 -6.33 -21.61
CA LYS A 15 -5.06 -7.73 -21.17
C LYS A 15 -4.16 -7.84 -19.94
N SER A 16 -3.09 -7.06 -19.89
CA SER A 16 -2.07 -7.17 -18.84
C SER A 16 -2.51 -6.57 -17.50
N LEU A 17 -3.33 -5.52 -17.49
CA LEU A 17 -3.86 -4.93 -16.26
C LEU A 17 -4.73 -5.91 -15.45
N PRO A 18 -5.78 -6.53 -16.01
CA PRO A 18 -6.63 -7.45 -15.23
C PRO A 18 -5.87 -8.70 -14.82
N LEU A 19 -5.10 -9.31 -15.73
CA LEU A 19 -4.35 -10.54 -15.43
C LEU A 19 -3.29 -10.31 -14.35
N GLY A 20 -2.50 -9.23 -14.48
CA GLY A 20 -1.44 -8.89 -13.51
C GLY A 20 -2.00 -8.47 -12.15
N THR A 21 -3.13 -7.76 -12.12
CA THR A 21 -3.75 -7.35 -10.85
C THR A 21 -4.35 -8.56 -10.12
N LEU A 22 -5.08 -9.42 -10.81
CA LEU A 22 -5.70 -10.61 -10.20
C LEU A 22 -4.65 -11.64 -9.74
N SER A 23 -3.60 -11.88 -10.55
CA SER A 23 -2.52 -12.79 -10.15
C SER A 23 -1.75 -12.26 -8.94
N ALA A 24 -1.48 -10.95 -8.89
CA ALA A 24 -0.82 -10.33 -7.74
C ALA A 24 -1.67 -10.45 -6.46
N ILE A 25 -2.98 -10.20 -6.54
CA ILE A 25 -3.90 -10.37 -5.40
C ILE A 25 -3.93 -11.82 -4.94
N GLY A 26 -4.00 -12.78 -5.87
CA GLY A 26 -3.98 -14.21 -5.54
C GLY A 26 -2.68 -14.62 -4.84
N ALA A 27 -1.54 -14.19 -5.38
CA ALA A 27 -0.22 -14.49 -4.80
C ALA A 27 -0.06 -13.91 -3.39
N THR A 28 -0.43 -12.64 -3.18
CA THR A 28 -0.32 -12.02 -1.85
C THR A 28 -1.29 -12.64 -0.85
N SER A 29 -2.51 -12.95 -1.26
CA SER A 29 -3.50 -13.61 -0.40
C SER A 29 -3.02 -14.99 0.05
N LEU A 30 -2.44 -15.77 -0.87
CA LEU A 30 -1.88 -17.08 -0.55
C LEU A 30 -0.72 -16.96 0.45
N VAL A 31 0.20 -16.00 0.23
CA VAL A 31 1.30 -15.74 1.16
C VAL A 31 0.77 -15.35 2.54
N TYR A 32 -0.20 -14.44 2.63
CA TYR A 32 -0.78 -14.04 3.91
C TYR A 32 -1.47 -15.19 4.64
N LEU A 33 -2.25 -16.02 3.94
CA LEU A 33 -2.91 -17.19 4.54
C LEU A 33 -1.91 -18.24 5.00
N THR A 34 -0.88 -18.52 4.19
CA THR A 34 0.17 -19.47 4.55
C THR A 34 0.92 -19.00 5.78
N CYS A 35 1.31 -17.72 5.82
CA CYS A 35 1.92 -17.12 7.01
C CYS A 35 0.98 -17.27 8.22
N LEU A 36 -0.30 -16.91 8.09
CA LEU A 36 -1.26 -16.99 9.20
C LEU A 36 -1.34 -18.40 9.80
N VAL A 37 -1.42 -19.44 8.95
CA VAL A 37 -1.46 -20.84 9.40
C VAL A 37 -0.16 -21.26 10.07
N LEU A 38 1.00 -20.93 9.48
CA LEU A 38 2.31 -21.26 10.06
C LEU A 38 2.55 -20.54 11.39
N PHE A 39 2.12 -19.28 11.50
CA PHE A 39 2.18 -18.50 12.75
C PHE A 39 1.32 -19.15 13.84
N GLY A 40 0.08 -19.51 13.52
CA GLY A 40 -0.81 -20.17 14.47
C GLY A 40 -0.35 -21.57 14.88
N ALA A 41 0.36 -22.29 14.01
CA ALA A 41 0.91 -23.60 14.31
C ALA A 41 2.19 -23.55 15.16
N THR A 42 2.93 -22.43 15.13
CA THR A 42 4.27 -22.33 15.75
C THR A 42 4.30 -21.52 17.05
N PHE A 43 3.40 -20.57 17.25
CA PHE A 43 3.40 -19.70 18.44
C PHE A 43 2.20 -19.95 19.36
N ASP A 44 2.46 -20.03 20.66
CA ASP A 44 1.41 -20.01 21.68
C ASP A 44 0.67 -18.67 21.74
N ASN A 45 -0.63 -18.72 22.06
CA ASN A 45 -1.54 -17.56 22.11
C ASN A 45 -1.06 -16.41 23.00
N LEU A 46 -0.26 -16.70 24.03
CA LEU A 46 0.31 -15.71 24.96
C LEU A 46 1.44 -14.89 24.32
N PHE A 47 2.25 -15.51 23.46
CA PHE A 47 3.32 -14.82 22.71
C PHE A 47 2.79 -14.06 21.49
N ALA A 48 1.66 -14.50 20.91
CA ALA A 48 1.05 -13.82 19.76
C ALA A 48 0.40 -12.47 20.12
N ARG A 49 0.03 -12.26 21.38
CA ARG A 49 -0.61 -11.02 21.86
C ARG A 49 0.38 -9.94 22.26
N ASP A 50 1.59 -10.31 22.65
CA ASP A 50 2.62 -9.35 22.96
C ASP A 50 3.31 -8.87 21.67
N ARG A 51 3.29 -7.55 21.44
CA ARG A 51 3.92 -6.94 20.26
C ARG A 51 5.45 -7.02 20.33
N TRP A 52 5.99 -7.24 21.53
CA TRP A 52 7.43 -7.24 21.78
C TRP A 52 7.79 -8.44 22.65
N VAL A 53 8.47 -9.43 22.07
CA VAL A 53 8.98 -10.56 22.85
C VAL A 53 10.35 -10.17 23.41
N THR A 54 10.48 -10.21 24.74
CA THR A 54 11.77 -10.08 25.42
C THR A 54 12.40 -11.48 25.49
N PRO A 55 13.54 -11.73 24.83
CA PRO A 55 14.23 -13.01 24.96
C PRO A 55 14.88 -13.06 26.35
N GLY A 56 14.30 -13.86 27.25
CA GLY A 56 14.87 -14.16 28.57
C GLY A 56 13.98 -13.76 29.74
N ALA A 57 12.94 -14.55 30.04
CA ALA A 57 12.32 -14.59 31.37
C ALA A 57 13.21 -15.36 32.38
N GLY A 58 14.53 -15.18 32.30
CA GLY A 58 15.54 -15.89 33.08
C GLY A 58 16.93 -15.34 32.78
N GLY A 59 17.25 -14.14 33.29
CA GLY A 59 18.62 -13.64 33.39
C GLY A 59 18.93 -12.33 32.66
N TRP A 60 19.07 -11.28 33.47
CA TRP A 60 19.85 -10.04 33.35
C TRP A 60 20.26 -9.52 31.95
N GLY A 61 19.68 -8.37 31.56
CA GLY A 61 20.25 -7.52 30.52
C GLY A 61 19.26 -6.54 29.87
N ASP A 62 18.90 -5.48 30.60
CA ASP A 62 18.14 -4.34 30.08
C ASP A 62 18.87 -3.69 28.90
N SER A 63 18.33 -3.88 27.69
CA SER A 63 18.62 -2.99 26.57
C SER A 63 17.46 -3.02 25.59
N VAL A 64 16.96 -1.82 25.29
CA VAL A 64 15.86 -1.51 24.35
C VAL A 64 16.05 -2.14 22.96
N PHE A 65 17.26 -2.62 22.65
CA PHE A 65 17.66 -3.33 21.43
C PHE A 65 17.29 -4.82 21.40
N ARG A 66 16.92 -5.44 22.53
CA ARG A 66 16.56 -6.88 22.61
C ARG A 66 15.06 -7.17 22.49
N ARG A 67 14.19 -6.18 22.25
CA ARG A 67 12.78 -6.44 21.95
C ARG A 67 12.66 -6.94 20.51
N HIS A 68 12.54 -8.25 20.37
CA HIS A 68 12.44 -8.91 19.08
C HIS A 68 10.97 -9.14 18.73
N VAL A 69 10.62 -8.91 17.48
CA VAL A 69 9.28 -9.26 16.99
C VAL A 69 9.21 -10.78 16.92
N ALA A 70 8.13 -11.42 17.39
CA ALA A 70 8.02 -12.89 17.47
C ALA A 70 8.47 -13.61 16.18
N ILE A 71 8.15 -13.07 14.99
CA ILE A 71 8.58 -13.59 13.68
C ILE A 71 10.10 -13.76 13.51
N THR A 72 10.90 -12.96 14.22
CA THR A 72 12.36 -12.96 14.09
C THR A 72 13.02 -14.19 14.71
N THR A 73 12.33 -14.89 15.63
CA THR A 73 12.85 -16.12 16.25
C THR A 73 12.82 -17.33 15.30
N ILE A 74 11.99 -17.28 14.26
CA ILE A 74 11.86 -18.33 13.23
C ILE A 74 12.72 -18.01 11.98
N ALA A 75 13.30 -16.81 11.90
CA ALA A 75 14.03 -16.38 10.71
C ALA A 75 15.36 -17.15 10.53
N TRP A 76 15.46 -17.91 9.44
CA TRP A 76 16.65 -18.65 9.00
C TRP A 76 17.23 -18.00 7.72
N PRO A 77 18.57 -17.92 7.51
CA PRO A 77 19.67 -18.50 8.28
C PRO A 77 20.12 -17.66 9.49
N HIS A 78 19.80 -16.37 9.52
CA HIS A 78 20.11 -15.49 10.64
C HIS A 78 18.99 -14.44 10.83
N MET A 79 18.70 -14.10 12.09
CA MET A 79 17.64 -13.17 12.48
C MET A 79 17.69 -11.82 11.75
N ASN A 80 18.89 -11.29 11.50
CA ASN A 80 19.10 -10.00 10.82
C ASN A 80 18.58 -9.97 9.38
N VAL A 81 18.43 -11.13 8.72
CA VAL A 81 17.89 -11.19 7.35
C VAL A 81 16.46 -10.67 7.32
N PHE A 82 15.67 -11.01 8.35
CA PHE A 82 14.31 -10.49 8.48
C PHE A 82 14.30 -8.96 8.62
N PHE A 83 15.16 -8.40 9.48
CA PHE A 83 15.22 -6.96 9.70
C PHE A 83 15.64 -6.19 8.44
N ILE A 84 16.67 -6.68 7.74
CA ILE A 84 17.14 -6.08 6.49
C ILE A 84 16.02 -6.13 5.45
N GLY A 85 15.35 -7.28 5.30
CA GLY A 85 14.22 -7.44 4.39
C GLY A 85 13.06 -6.50 4.72
N ALA A 86 12.70 -6.38 6.00
CA ALA A 86 11.63 -5.50 6.45
C ALA A 86 11.94 -4.01 6.19
N VAL A 87 13.18 -3.58 6.46
CA VAL A 87 13.63 -2.20 6.18
C VAL A 87 13.62 -1.93 4.68
N LEU A 88 14.16 -2.83 3.86
CA LEU A 88 14.16 -2.67 2.40
C LEU A 88 12.74 -2.63 1.83
N ALA A 89 11.84 -3.49 2.33
CA ALA A 89 10.44 -3.48 1.93
C ALA A 89 9.74 -2.16 2.33
N ALA A 90 9.98 -1.66 3.54
CA ALA A 90 9.43 -0.39 4.00
C ALA A 90 9.94 0.81 3.18
N VAL A 91 11.24 0.85 2.88
CA VAL A 91 11.85 1.88 2.02
C VAL A 91 11.30 1.79 0.59
N GLY A 92 11.15 0.58 0.05
CA GLY A 92 10.55 0.35 -1.28
C GLY A 92 9.11 0.86 -1.35
N ALA A 93 8.28 0.52 -0.35
CA ALA A 93 6.90 1.00 -0.28
C ALA A 93 6.85 2.53 -0.10
N ALA A 94 7.72 3.11 0.73
CA ALA A 94 7.78 4.55 0.95
C ALA A 94 8.21 5.32 -0.31
N THR A 95 9.22 4.83 -1.03
CA THR A 95 9.67 5.45 -2.29
C THR A 95 8.60 5.36 -3.38
N GLN A 96 7.90 4.23 -3.48
CA GLN A 96 6.77 4.08 -4.39
C GLN A 96 5.63 5.06 -4.09
N ALA A 97 5.30 5.27 -2.81
CA ALA A 97 4.30 6.25 -2.42
C ALA A 97 4.74 7.69 -2.71
N LEU A 98 6.01 8.02 -2.45
CA LEU A 98 6.59 9.35 -2.67
C LEU A 98 6.62 9.75 -4.15
N VAL A 99 6.81 8.78 -5.05
CA VAL A 99 6.79 9.02 -6.51
C VAL A 99 5.37 8.95 -7.08
N GLY A 100 4.51 8.06 -6.55
CA GLY A 100 3.17 7.82 -7.05
C GLY A 100 2.19 8.96 -6.74
N ALA A 101 2.14 9.41 -5.47
CA ALA A 101 1.20 10.44 -5.02
C ALA A 101 1.29 11.77 -5.80
N PRO A 102 2.47 12.39 -6.01
CA PRO A 102 2.56 13.67 -6.71
C PRO A 102 2.22 13.56 -8.21
N ARG A 103 2.43 12.40 -8.83
CA ARG A 103 2.04 12.17 -10.24
C ARG A 103 0.52 12.12 -10.39
N ILE A 104 -0.18 11.47 -9.46
CA ILE A 104 -1.65 11.45 -9.46
C ILE A 104 -2.18 12.86 -9.22
N LEU A 105 -1.62 13.60 -8.25
CA LEU A 105 -2.03 14.97 -7.97
C LEU A 105 -1.81 15.90 -9.19
N GLN A 106 -0.68 15.76 -9.88
CA GLN A 106 -0.41 16.52 -11.10
C GLN A 106 -1.40 16.17 -12.22
N ALA A 107 -1.69 14.89 -12.43
CA ALA A 107 -2.64 14.45 -13.47
C ALA A 107 -4.05 15.00 -13.19
N VAL A 108 -4.49 14.97 -11.92
CA VAL A 108 -5.76 15.58 -11.50
C VAL A 108 -5.74 17.09 -11.71
N ALA A 109 -4.65 17.79 -11.36
CA ALA A 109 -4.53 19.23 -11.54
C ALA A 109 -4.58 19.66 -13.02
N GLN A 110 -4.10 18.81 -13.94
CA GLN A 110 -4.18 19.05 -15.39
C GLN A 110 -5.58 18.78 -15.94
N GLY A 111 -6.31 17.79 -15.42
CA GLY A 111 -7.61 17.37 -15.96
C GLY A 111 -8.83 18.01 -15.30
N ALA A 112 -8.76 18.44 -14.03
CA ALA A 112 -9.95 18.77 -13.25
C ALA A 112 -10.49 20.20 -13.46
N GLY A 113 -9.78 21.09 -14.16
CA GLY A 113 -10.22 22.48 -14.37
C GLY A 113 -10.37 23.32 -13.08
N ILE A 114 -9.91 22.81 -11.93
CA ILE A 114 -10.02 23.47 -10.63
C ILE A 114 -8.93 24.55 -10.51
N THR A 115 -9.33 25.81 -10.45
CA THR A 115 -8.43 26.98 -10.38
C THR A 115 -7.46 26.94 -9.19
N GLY A 116 -7.86 26.34 -8.05
CA GLY A 116 -7.00 26.17 -6.88
C GLY A 116 -5.85 25.15 -7.06
N LEU A 117 -5.95 24.22 -8.02
CA LEU A 117 -4.92 23.21 -8.29
C LEU A 117 -3.98 23.59 -9.45
N ALA A 118 -4.27 24.69 -10.14
CA ALA A 118 -3.46 25.23 -11.24
C ALA A 118 -1.95 25.34 -10.95
N PRO A 119 -1.46 25.72 -9.74
CA PRO A 119 -0.03 25.78 -9.48
C PRO A 119 0.66 24.40 -9.49
N PHE A 120 -0.08 23.30 -9.25
CA PHE A 120 0.42 21.92 -9.23
C PHE A 120 0.41 21.24 -10.60
N ALA A 121 -0.32 21.80 -11.57
CA ALA A 121 -0.32 21.31 -12.96
C ALA A 121 1.01 21.61 -13.69
N ARG A 122 1.81 22.56 -13.18
CA ARG A 122 3.09 22.97 -13.78
C ARG A 122 4.16 21.90 -13.62
N THR A 123 4.68 21.46 -14.75
CA THR A 123 5.82 20.54 -14.84
C THR A 123 7.14 21.30 -14.73
N SER A 124 8.13 20.74 -14.02
CA SER A 124 9.50 21.30 -13.98
C SER A 124 10.24 21.05 -15.30
N ALA A 125 11.36 21.75 -15.52
CA ALA A 125 12.21 21.61 -16.72
C ALA A 125 12.71 20.17 -16.97
N ARG A 126 12.79 19.33 -15.93
CA ARG A 126 13.15 17.90 -16.04
C ARG A 126 11.94 16.96 -16.23
N GLY A 127 10.76 17.49 -16.55
CA GLY A 127 9.54 16.69 -16.73
C GLY A 127 8.89 16.18 -15.44
N GLY A 128 9.41 16.56 -14.25
CA GLY A 128 8.93 16.06 -12.95
C GLY A 128 7.94 16.98 -12.21
N PRO A 129 7.03 16.43 -11.39
CA PRO A 129 6.06 17.18 -10.56
C PRO A 129 6.68 17.75 -9.27
N LEU A 130 7.62 18.71 -9.38
CA LEU A 130 8.37 19.20 -8.21
C LEU A 130 7.47 19.83 -7.12
N ARG A 131 6.47 20.63 -7.54
CA ARG A 131 5.56 21.33 -6.60
C ARG A 131 4.63 20.36 -5.87
N ALA A 132 4.06 19.40 -6.60
CA ALA A 132 3.25 18.35 -6.00
C ALA A 132 4.10 17.45 -5.09
N LEU A 133 5.36 17.17 -5.46
CA LEU A 133 6.29 16.42 -4.62
C LEU A 133 6.55 17.15 -3.31
N MET A 134 6.89 18.44 -3.34
CA MET A 134 7.10 19.26 -2.14
C MET A 134 5.87 19.27 -1.22
N LEU A 135 4.68 19.40 -1.79
CA LEU A 135 3.42 19.33 -1.02
C LEU A 135 3.27 17.95 -0.35
N THR A 136 3.40 16.86 -1.11
CA THR A 136 3.25 15.51 -0.57
C THR A 136 4.32 15.17 0.49
N ALA A 137 5.55 15.66 0.31
CA ALA A 137 6.62 15.54 1.29
C ALA A 137 6.34 16.36 2.56
N GLY A 138 5.85 17.60 2.42
CA GLY A 138 5.45 18.44 3.55
C GLY A 138 4.32 17.84 4.37
N ILE A 139 3.29 17.31 3.71
CA ILE A 139 2.19 16.57 4.39
C ILE A 139 2.77 15.36 5.13
N ARG A 140 3.66 14.59 4.49
CA ARG A 140 4.28 13.41 5.12
C ARG A 140 5.11 13.77 6.35
N MET A 141 5.86 14.88 6.31
CA MET A 141 6.66 15.37 7.43
C MET A 141 5.80 15.95 8.56
N GLY A 142 4.67 16.59 8.23
CA GLY A 142 3.73 17.13 9.21
C GLY A 142 2.94 16.05 9.97
N ILE A 143 2.78 14.86 9.38
CA ILE A 143 2.19 13.72 10.08
C ILE A 143 3.22 13.10 11.02
N ASN A 144 3.04 13.33 12.32
CA ASN A 144 3.88 12.79 13.37
C ASN A 144 3.90 11.24 13.34
N LEU A 145 5.09 10.64 13.18
CA LEU A 145 5.28 9.18 13.01
C LEU A 145 4.79 8.34 14.21
N SER A 146 4.56 8.95 15.37
CA SER A 146 4.21 8.27 16.62
C SER A 146 2.71 7.97 16.78
N THR A 147 1.86 8.44 15.85
CA THR A 147 0.41 8.30 16.03
C THR A 147 -0.04 6.87 15.72
N SER A 148 -0.39 6.12 16.77
CA SER A 148 -0.92 4.76 16.70
C SER A 148 -2.23 4.63 15.91
N SER A 149 -2.86 5.75 15.52
CA SER A 149 -4.14 5.80 14.79
C SER A 149 -3.99 6.01 13.28
N LEU A 150 -2.77 6.16 12.74
CA LEU A 150 -2.56 6.45 11.32
C LEU A 150 -3.11 5.35 10.40
N TRP A 151 -3.05 4.10 10.82
CA TRP A 151 -3.56 2.97 10.04
C TRP A 151 -5.08 3.09 9.80
N ILE A 152 -5.84 3.66 10.75
CA ILE A 152 -7.29 3.86 10.60
C ILE A 152 -7.55 4.84 9.47
N ILE A 153 -6.90 6.00 9.52
CA ILE A 153 -7.07 7.08 8.55
C ILE A 153 -6.73 6.59 7.14
N VAL A 154 -5.58 5.92 7.00
CA VAL A 154 -5.13 5.39 5.71
C VAL A 154 -6.11 4.32 5.19
N SER A 155 -6.56 3.40 6.04
CA SER A 155 -7.51 2.35 5.65
C SER A 155 -8.85 2.92 5.22
N THR A 156 -9.39 3.91 5.95
CA THR A 156 -10.63 4.59 5.59
C THR A 156 -10.51 5.32 4.25
N CYS A 157 -9.41 6.04 4.01
CA CYS A 157 -9.17 6.68 2.71
C CYS A 157 -9.14 5.67 1.56
N PHE A 158 -8.49 4.51 1.75
CA PHE A 158 -8.47 3.46 0.74
C PHE A 158 -9.86 2.85 0.51
N LEU A 159 -10.61 2.55 1.57
CA LEU A 159 -11.96 1.99 1.49
C LEU A 159 -12.92 2.92 0.76
N VAL A 160 -12.91 4.22 1.08
CA VAL A 160 -13.72 5.23 0.38
C VAL A 160 -13.35 5.29 -1.10
N SER A 161 -12.04 5.22 -1.42
CA SER A 161 -11.57 5.20 -2.81
C SER A 161 -12.05 3.96 -3.58
N TYR A 162 -11.97 2.77 -2.96
CA TYR A 162 -12.49 1.54 -3.56
C TYR A 162 -14.02 1.57 -3.72
N GLY A 163 -14.74 2.06 -2.71
CA GLY A 163 -16.19 2.24 -2.77
C GLY A 163 -16.61 3.20 -3.89
N ALA A 164 -15.91 4.33 -4.05
CA ALA A 164 -16.15 5.27 -5.14
C ALA A 164 -15.89 4.65 -6.52
N VAL A 165 -14.82 3.85 -6.68
CA VAL A 165 -14.52 3.15 -7.94
C VAL A 165 -15.60 2.09 -8.26
N ASN A 166 -16.04 1.32 -7.27
CA ASN A 166 -17.10 0.32 -7.44
C ASN A 166 -18.42 1.00 -7.83
N LEU A 167 -18.80 2.07 -7.13
CA LEU A 167 -20.01 2.84 -7.43
C LEU A 167 -19.96 3.48 -8.83
N ALA A 168 -18.82 4.04 -9.22
CA ALA A 168 -18.62 4.56 -10.57
C ALA A 168 -18.80 3.46 -11.63
N SER A 169 -18.20 2.28 -11.42
CA SER A 169 -18.36 1.13 -12.33
C SER A 169 -19.82 0.67 -12.43
N LEU A 170 -20.55 0.64 -11.31
CA LEU A 170 -21.97 0.32 -11.25
C LEU A 170 -22.80 1.31 -12.07
N SER A 171 -22.59 2.61 -11.86
CA SER A 171 -23.31 3.67 -12.59
C SER A 171 -23.10 3.58 -14.10
N GLN A 172 -21.87 3.24 -14.53
CA GLN A 172 -21.52 3.11 -15.94
C GLN A 172 -22.03 1.80 -16.55
N SER A 173 -22.12 0.73 -15.76
CA SER A 173 -22.74 -0.54 -16.13
C SER A 173 -24.25 -0.37 -16.33
N TYR A 174 -24.92 0.36 -15.42
CA TYR A 174 -26.33 0.72 -15.55
C TYR A 174 -26.62 1.53 -16.82
N ARG A 175 -25.74 2.49 -17.16
CA ARG A 175 -25.79 3.28 -18.40
C ARG A 175 -25.34 2.51 -19.66
N LYS A 176 -24.98 1.22 -19.53
CA LYS A 176 -24.48 0.32 -20.60
C LYS A 176 -23.27 0.84 -21.39
N THR A 177 -22.55 1.82 -20.86
CA THR A 177 -21.45 2.49 -21.57
C THR A 177 -20.12 1.73 -21.42
N TYR A 178 -19.98 0.89 -20.38
CA TYR A 178 -18.78 0.09 -20.13
C TYR A 178 -19.07 -1.41 -20.31
N ARG A 179 -18.26 -2.09 -21.14
CA ARG A 179 -18.37 -3.54 -21.41
C ARG A 179 -17.04 -4.22 -21.15
N CYS A 180 -16.87 -4.76 -19.94
CA CYS A 180 -15.75 -5.65 -19.60
C CYS A 180 -16.21 -7.10 -19.55
N LYS A 181 -15.41 -8.02 -20.11
CA LYS A 181 -15.75 -9.45 -20.25
C LYS A 181 -15.98 -10.17 -18.91
N TYR A 182 -15.37 -9.70 -17.82
CA TYR A 182 -15.45 -10.31 -16.49
C TYR A 182 -16.20 -9.44 -15.45
N HIS A 183 -16.84 -8.36 -15.89
CA HIS A 183 -17.54 -7.45 -14.98
C HIS A 183 -19.05 -7.62 -15.11
N HIS A 184 -19.68 -7.95 -13.98
CA HIS A 184 -21.13 -7.88 -13.83
C HIS A 184 -21.50 -6.87 -12.76
N TRP A 185 -22.70 -6.28 -12.89
CA TRP A 185 -23.20 -5.23 -12.00
C TRP A 185 -23.26 -5.66 -10.53
N TYR A 186 -23.52 -6.95 -10.25
CA TYR A 186 -23.55 -7.48 -8.88
C TYR A 186 -22.17 -7.48 -8.20
N VAL A 187 -21.08 -7.55 -8.98
CA VAL A 187 -19.70 -7.49 -8.45
C VAL A 187 -19.32 -6.06 -8.05
N GLY A 188 -20.00 -5.06 -8.60
CA GLY A 188 -19.78 -3.64 -8.30
C GLY A 188 -20.60 -3.10 -7.13
N LEU A 189 -21.43 -3.94 -6.49
CA LEU A 189 -22.16 -3.54 -5.28
C LEU A 189 -21.17 -3.37 -4.11
N PRO A 190 -21.23 -2.24 -3.39
CA PRO A 190 -20.36 -1.96 -2.24
C PRO A 190 -20.67 -2.81 -1.01
#